data_AF-Q0ZRP8-F1
#
_entry.id   AF-Q0ZRP8-F1
#
_cell.length_a   1.000
_cell.length_b   1.000
_cell.length_c   1.000
_cell.angle_alpha   90.00
_cell.angle_beta   90.00
_cell.angle_gamma   90.00
#
_symmetry.space_group_name_H-M   'P 1'
#
loop_
_entity.id
_entity.type
_entity.pdbx_description
1 polymer ?
#
loop_
_entity_poly.entity_id
_entity_poly.type
_entity_poly.pdbx_seq_one_letter_code
_entity_poly.pdbx_strand_id
1 'polypeptide(L)' 'HRRKRTTFTHDQLQLMEAYFHNNRYPGIEQREGLAEKIQVSESRLQVWFQNRRSKWRKHQ' A
#
# COMPACT_ATOMS: atom_id res chain seq x y z
N HIS A 1 21.40 9.05 -2.27
CA HIS A 1 20.76 8.11 -3.22
C HIS A 1 19.24 8.22 -3.16
N ARG A 2 18.58 8.76 -4.19
CA ARG A 2 17.11 8.77 -4.29
C ARG A 2 16.67 7.33 -4.61
N ARG A 3 15.92 6.68 -3.71
CA ARG A 3 15.41 5.31 -3.96
C ARG A 3 14.63 5.30 -5.28
N LYS A 4 14.86 4.30 -6.14
CA LYS A 4 14.13 4.18 -7.42
C LYS A 4 12.64 4.19 -7.12
N ARG A 5 11.92 5.09 -7.80
CA ARG A 5 10.47 5.23 -7.62
C ARG A 5 9.81 3.92 -8.02
N THR A 6 9.01 3.38 -7.11
CA THR A 6 8.20 2.20 -7.40
C THR A 6 6.94 2.66 -8.11
N THR A 7 6.67 2.09 -9.27
CA THR A 7 5.39 2.23 -9.97
C THR A 7 4.64 0.92 -9.77
N PHE A 8 3.48 0.99 -9.13
CA PHE A 8 2.58 -0.15 -9.01
C PHE A 8 1.79 -0.32 -10.31
N THR A 9 1.48 -1.55 -10.69
CA THR A 9 0.58 -1.81 -11.82
C THR A 9 -0.86 -1.44 -11.44
N HIS A 10 -1.74 -1.36 -12.44
CA HIS A 10 -3.16 -1.08 -12.19
C HIS A 10 -3.80 -2.12 -11.26
N ASP A 11 -3.55 -3.40 -11.50
CA ASP A 11 -4.11 -4.50 -10.70
C ASP A 11 -3.61 -4.48 -9.26
N GLN A 12 -2.32 -4.17 -9.06
CA GLN A 12 -1.75 -4.00 -7.72
C GLN A 12 -2.45 -2.86 -6.98
N LEU A 13 -2.67 -1.71 -7.64
CA LEU A 13 -3.38 -0.59 -7.05
C LEU A 13 -4.83 -0.92 -6.71
N GLN A 14 -5.56 -1.63 -7.58
CA GLN A 14 -6.92 -2.07 -7.30
C GLN A 14 -7.00 -2.96 -6.04
N LEU A 15 -6.08 -3.93 -5.92
CA LEU A 15 -6.02 -4.79 -4.74
C LEU A 15 -5.68 -4.01 -3.46
N MET A 16 -4.74 -3.07 -3.53
CA MET A 16 -4.35 -2.23 -2.40
C MET A 16 -5.48 -1.30 -1.97
N GLU A 17 -6.21 -0.68 -2.91
CA GLU A 17 -7.38 0.15 -2.63
C GLU A 17 -8.52 -0.68 -2.02
N ALA A 18 -8.85 -1.84 -2.60
CA ALA A 18 -9.87 -2.74 -2.05
C ALA A 18 -9.54 -3.17 -0.62
N TYR A 19 -8.28 -3.50 -0.35
CA TYR A 19 -7.82 -3.79 1.01
C TYR A 19 -7.95 -2.57 1.92
N PHE A 20 -7.55 -1.38 1.46
CA PHE A 20 -7.60 -0.14 2.23
C PHE A 20 -9.03 0.23 2.67
N HIS A 21 -10.04 -0.03 1.83
CA HIS A 21 -11.45 0.20 2.20
C HIS A 21 -11.88 -0.62 3.42
N ASN A 22 -11.39 -1.86 3.53
CA ASN A 22 -11.67 -2.78 4.64
C ASN A 22 -10.78 -2.49 5.86
N ASN A 23 -9.49 -2.22 5.66
CA ASN A 23 -8.54 -1.96 6.73
C ASN A 23 -7.51 -0.89 6.32
N ARG A 24 -7.66 0.31 6.90
CA ARG A 24 -6.80 1.49 6.62
C ARG A 24 -5.46 1.46 7.37
N TYR A 25 -5.37 0.64 8.42
CA TYR A 25 -4.23 0.54 9.33
C TYR A 25 -3.80 -0.93 9.51
N PRO A 26 -3.38 -1.62 8.44
CA PRO A 26 -2.93 -3.00 8.56
C PRO A 26 -1.68 -3.11 9.43
N GLY A 27 -1.61 -4.16 10.24
CA GLY A 27 -0.41 -4.57 10.99
C GLY A 27 0.70 -5.10 10.08
N ILE A 28 1.84 -5.50 10.65
CA ILE A 28 2.99 -6.00 9.88
C ILE A 28 2.65 -7.29 9.12
N GLU A 29 2.10 -8.29 9.80
CA GLU A 29 1.73 -9.59 9.21
C GLU A 29 0.73 -9.46 8.05
N GLN A 30 -0.25 -8.56 8.22
CA GLN A 30 -1.24 -8.25 7.19
C GLN A 30 -0.60 -7.60 5.95
N ARG A 31 0.39 -6.73 6.15
CA ARG A 31 1.12 -6.12 5.05
C ARG A 31 2.05 -7.13 4.38
N GLU A 32 2.71 -8.01 5.12
CA GLU A 32 3.55 -9.06 4.55
C GLU A 32 2.74 -10.00 3.65
N GLY A 33 1.61 -10.51 4.13
CA GLY A 33 0.75 -11.39 3.31
C GLY A 33 0.20 -10.69 2.06
N LEU A 34 -0.16 -9.41 2.14
CA LEU A 34 -0.57 -8.65 0.95
C LEU A 34 0.60 -8.37 0.01
N ALA A 35 1.78 -8.07 0.54
CA ALA A 35 2.99 -7.79 -0.22
C ALA A 35 3.45 -9.02 -1.02
N GLU A 36 3.41 -10.20 -0.41
CA GLU A 36 3.63 -11.47 -1.09
C GLU A 36 2.60 -11.71 -2.20
N LYS A 37 1.30 -11.50 -1.90
CA LYS A 37 0.23 -11.69 -2.88
C LYS A 37 0.39 -10.81 -4.13
N ILE A 38 0.84 -9.57 -3.96
CA ILE A 38 1.00 -8.60 -5.06
C ILE A 38 2.44 -8.48 -5.57
N GLN A 39 3.35 -9.32 -5.07
CA GLN A 39 4.76 -9.41 -5.44
C GLN A 39 5.52 -8.07 -5.30
N VAL A 40 5.37 -7.42 -4.14
CA VAL A 40 6.11 -6.21 -3.75
C VAL A 40 6.75 -6.40 -2.38
N SER A 41 7.64 -5.50 -1.97
CA SER A 41 8.15 -5.53 -0.60
C SER A 41 7.16 -4.90 0.38
N GLU A 42 7.12 -5.43 1.61
CA GLU A 42 6.33 -4.86 2.71
C GLU A 42 6.59 -3.37 2.87
N SER A 43 7.86 -2.94 2.82
CA SER A 43 8.23 -1.52 2.96
C SER A 43 7.59 -0.63 1.89
N ARG A 44 7.44 -1.12 0.65
CA ARG A 44 6.75 -0.38 -0.42
C ARG A 44 5.26 -0.26 -0.13
N LEU A 45 4.66 -1.33 0.38
CA LEU A 45 3.26 -1.37 0.78
C LEU A 45 3.01 -0.43 1.98
N GLN A 46 3.87 -0.44 2.98
CA GLN A 46 3.84 0.46 4.14
C GLN A 46 3.81 1.93 3.70
N VAL A 47 4.74 2.34 2.82
CA VAL A 47 4.80 3.70 2.28
C VAL A 47 3.54 4.04 1.48
N TRP A 48 3.01 3.08 0.69
CA TRP A 48 1.76 3.29 -0.03
C TRP A 48 0.59 3.54 0.95
N PHE A 49 0.44 2.73 2.00
CA PHE A 49 -0.62 2.92 3.00
C PHE A 49 -0.49 4.26 3.73
N GLN A 50 0.73 4.69 4.07
CA GLN A 50 0.98 6.01 4.67
C GLN A 50 0.57 7.15 3.73
N ASN A 51 0.95 7.06 2.45
CA ASN A 51 0.58 8.04 1.44
C ASN A 51 -0.93 8.05 1.18
N ARG A 52 -1.55 6.87 1.12
CA ARG A 52 -2.98 6.71 0.89
C ARG A 52 -3.80 7.29 2.03
N ARG A 53 -3.40 7.07 3.29
CA ARG A 53 -4.00 7.73 4.47
C ARG A 53 -3.81 9.24 4.45
N SER A 54 -2.65 9.73 4.02
CA SER A 54 -2.41 11.17 3.91
C SER A 54 -3.32 11.81 2.86
N LYS A 55 -3.54 11.15 1.71
CA LYS A 55 -4.53 11.60 0.73
C LYS A 55 -5.95 11.54 1.28
N TRP A 56 -6.32 10.43 1.93
CA TRP A 56 -7.66 10.26 2.51
C TRP A 56 -7.98 11.37 3.52
N ARG A 57 -7.06 11.68 4.44
CA ARG A 57 -7.24 12.77 5.42
C ARG A 57 -7.28 14.17 4.79
N LYS A 58 -6.64 14.40 3.64
CA LYS A 58 -6.69 15.68 2.92
C LYS A 58 -8.00 15.88 2.15
N HIS A 59 -8.70 14.80 1.85
CA HIS A 59 -10.00 14.78 1.18
C HIS A 59 -11.16 14.45 2.15
N GLN A 60 -10.88 14.48 3.46
CA GLN A 60 -11.87 14.57 4.54
C GLN A 60 -11.98 16.05 4.91
#